data_AF-A0A813IY58-F1
#
_entry.id   AF-A0A813IY58-F1
#
_cell.length_a   1.000
_cell.length_b   1.000
_cell.length_c   1.000
_cell.angle_alpha   90.00
_cell.angle_beta   90.00
_cell.angle_gamma   90.00
#
_symmetry.space_group_name_H-M   'P 1'
#
loop_
_entity.id
_entity.type
_entity.pdbx_description
1 polymer ?
#
loop_
_entity_poly.entity_id
_entity_poly.type
_entity_poly.pdbx_seq_one_letter_code
_entity_poly.pdbx_strand_id
1 'polypeptide(L)'
;MADHLYLIDDVDKLVFVFSVQQNGTWHFSRMAPFHKSQGKDNFVFLQAPVNSDTRWVLENQSSGAKGDVIGRPKDPGNGPAHQDRPSPPLGPWTVWNCKFTLTAQMPTFPSLNLPVIAEVSFATLHYHEEDMIGHLEVTVKDAPIVDDALEDILNRLREILQNLSRRPEMVLVIRSDARTASIPSVRHIRRYLNFIQQEVGSECVLVGRGSAIVLVVRGLLSRTILGIVQFVQRMLPSPWPQTIVSSFEEADAFLAPLVAEARSLAIVRPESLSDGLNPPAIVKPDSLSDGLNPPQKSVDPANILLKTTTQPTRPVTLPVVEQVSSVAAPPAEARGAKLEMCEDLGSNHGGPRGDRLEITLDPLASKSDSYFPWCHC
;
A
#
# COMPACT_ATOMS: atom_id res chain seq x y z
N MET A 1 -19.52 -17.34 -0.88
CA MET A 1 -19.76 -15.88 -0.99
C MET A 1 -18.47 -15.24 -1.48
N ALA A 2 -18.49 -14.05 -2.05
CA ALA A 2 -17.24 -13.37 -2.37
C ALA A 2 -16.54 -13.00 -1.04
N ASP A 3 -15.26 -13.26 -0.90
CA ASP A 3 -14.51 -12.89 0.31
C ASP A 3 -14.04 -11.43 0.27
N HIS A 4 -14.06 -10.84 -0.94
CA HIS A 4 -13.64 -9.48 -1.21
C HIS A 4 -14.69 -8.69 -1.99
N LEU A 5 -14.73 -7.38 -1.73
CA LEU A 5 -15.43 -6.38 -2.52
C LEU A 5 -14.44 -5.31 -2.99
N TYR A 6 -14.69 -4.77 -4.18
CA TYR A 6 -13.86 -3.77 -4.82
C TYR A 6 -14.70 -2.51 -5.01
N LEU A 7 -14.33 -1.44 -4.30
CA LEU A 7 -14.91 -0.13 -4.45
C LEU A 7 -14.01 0.67 -5.41
N ILE A 8 -14.53 0.97 -6.60
CA ILE A 8 -13.79 1.56 -7.71
C ILE A 8 -14.21 3.02 -7.86
N ASP A 9 -13.26 3.95 -7.82
CA ASP A 9 -13.53 5.35 -8.16
C ASP A 9 -13.91 5.46 -9.64
N ASP A 10 -15.03 6.11 -9.96
CA ASP A 10 -15.48 6.26 -11.33
C ASP A 10 -14.59 7.22 -12.15
N VAL A 11 -13.81 8.10 -11.50
CA VAL A 11 -12.93 9.08 -12.17
C VAL A 11 -11.55 8.47 -12.43
N ASP A 12 -10.76 8.25 -11.38
CA ASP A 12 -9.35 7.85 -11.51
C ASP A 12 -9.16 6.33 -11.57
N LYS A 13 -10.25 5.58 -11.37
CA LYS A 13 -10.29 4.11 -11.36
C LYS A 13 -9.49 3.48 -10.23
N LEU A 14 -9.19 4.24 -9.17
CA LEU A 14 -8.56 3.73 -7.96
C LEU A 14 -9.41 2.61 -7.34
N VAL A 15 -8.77 1.53 -6.89
CA VAL A 15 -9.50 0.38 -6.35
C VAL A 15 -9.19 0.16 -4.88
N PHE A 16 -10.23 0.35 -4.06
CA PHE A 16 -10.23 0.07 -2.64
C PHE A 16 -10.77 -1.35 -2.40
N VAL A 17 -9.99 -2.17 -1.71
CA VAL A 17 -10.34 -3.58 -1.45
C VAL A 17 -10.87 -3.73 -0.03
N PHE A 18 -12.04 -4.34 0.09
CA PHE A 18 -12.69 -4.63 1.35
C PHE A 18 -12.81 -6.14 1.53
N SER A 19 -12.59 -6.63 2.75
CA SER A 19 -12.75 -8.06 3.10
C SER A 19 -13.71 -8.20 4.26
N VAL A 20 -14.49 -9.27 4.22
CA VAL A 20 -15.46 -9.59 5.26
C VAL A 20 -14.75 -9.97 6.58
N GLN A 21 -15.27 -9.50 7.70
CA GLN A 21 -14.86 -9.88 9.05
C GLN A 21 -15.86 -10.86 9.66
N GLN A 22 -15.49 -11.51 10.77
CA GLN A 22 -16.34 -12.53 11.43
C GLN A 22 -17.70 -11.99 11.91
N ASN A 23 -17.80 -10.69 12.19
CA ASN A 23 -19.02 -10.00 12.61
C ASN A 23 -19.91 -9.55 11.42
N GLY A 24 -19.53 -9.87 10.18
CA GLY A 24 -20.27 -9.49 8.97
C GLY A 24 -20.00 -8.06 8.47
N THR A 25 -19.11 -7.30 9.11
CA THR A 25 -18.67 -5.99 8.57
C THR A 25 -17.58 -6.20 7.52
N TRP A 26 -17.44 -5.23 6.61
CA TRP A 26 -16.42 -5.31 5.56
C TRP A 26 -15.39 -4.21 5.77
N HIS A 27 -14.15 -4.59 6.00
CA HIS A 27 -13.08 -3.66 6.34
C HIS A 27 -12.14 -3.45 5.16
N PHE A 28 -11.72 -2.19 4.98
CA PHE A 28 -10.66 -1.88 4.05
C PHE A 28 -9.39 -2.67 4.39
N SER A 29 -8.89 -3.44 3.42
CA SER A 29 -7.94 -4.54 3.68
C SER A 29 -6.50 -4.20 3.33
N ARG A 30 -6.28 -3.15 2.53
CA ARG A 30 -4.93 -2.72 2.10
C ARG A 30 -4.34 -1.65 3.03
N MET A 31 -4.77 -1.63 4.29
CA MET A 31 -4.27 -0.70 5.29
C MET A 31 -2.82 -1.01 5.66
N ALA A 32 -2.04 0.06 5.81
CA ALA A 32 -0.67 -0.08 6.28
C ALA A 32 -0.61 -0.42 7.78
N PRO A 33 0.41 -1.17 8.25
CA PRO A 33 0.53 -1.57 9.65
C PRO A 33 0.50 -0.39 10.64
N PHE A 34 1.11 0.73 10.25
CA PHE A 34 1.10 1.95 11.07
C PHE A 34 -0.32 2.51 11.22
N HIS A 35 -1.09 2.58 10.15
CA HIS A 35 -2.49 3.06 10.21
C HIS A 35 -3.36 2.11 11.03
N LYS A 36 -3.18 0.79 10.85
CA LYS A 36 -3.89 -0.23 11.62
C LYS A 36 -3.63 -0.11 13.13
N SER A 37 -2.37 0.07 13.55
CA SER A 37 -2.02 0.18 14.97
C SER A 37 -2.46 1.49 15.62
N GLN A 38 -2.55 2.57 14.85
CA GLN A 38 -3.04 3.88 15.31
C GLN A 38 -4.57 4.05 15.20
N GLY A 39 -5.27 3.05 14.64
CA GLY A 39 -6.69 3.15 14.31
C GLY A 39 -7.00 4.26 13.31
N LYS A 40 -6.08 4.57 12.39
CA LYS A 40 -6.28 5.52 11.28
C LYS A 40 -6.75 4.79 10.03
N ASP A 41 -7.48 5.49 9.15
CA ASP A 41 -8.01 5.01 7.87
C ASP A 41 -8.81 3.70 7.95
N ASN A 42 -9.58 3.55 9.02
CA ASN A 42 -10.44 2.39 9.23
C ASN A 42 -11.80 2.60 8.55
N PHE A 43 -11.88 2.30 7.26
CA PHE A 43 -13.12 2.39 6.50
C PHE A 43 -13.88 1.07 6.53
N VAL A 44 -15.16 1.13 6.89
CA VAL A 44 -15.97 -0.06 7.16
C VAL A 44 -17.32 0.06 6.48
N PHE A 45 -17.69 -0.92 5.66
CA PHE A 45 -19.10 -1.09 5.31
C PHE A 45 -19.82 -1.79 6.44
N LEU A 46 -20.90 -1.17 6.90
CA LEU A 46 -21.76 -1.70 7.95
C LEU A 46 -23.19 -1.22 7.76
N GLN A 47 -24.11 -1.86 8.50
CA GLN A 47 -25.48 -1.42 8.59
C GLN A 47 -25.62 -0.43 9.75
N ALA A 48 -26.01 0.80 9.44
CA ALA A 48 -26.23 1.86 10.43
C ALA A 48 -27.68 2.37 10.38
N PRO A 49 -28.24 2.83 11.51
CA PRO A 49 -29.52 3.50 11.51
C PRO A 49 -29.41 4.87 10.83
N VAL A 50 -30.20 5.10 9.78
CA VAL A 50 -30.32 6.36 9.05
C VAL A 50 -31.81 6.70 8.94
N ASN A 51 -32.25 7.73 9.67
CA ASN A 51 -33.65 8.18 9.70
C ASN A 51 -34.65 7.05 10.03
N SER A 52 -34.39 6.31 11.11
CA SER A 52 -35.21 5.17 11.60
C SER A 52 -35.14 3.88 10.78
N ASP A 53 -34.49 3.88 9.60
CA ASP A 53 -34.23 2.67 8.83
C ASP A 53 -32.78 2.22 9.00
N THR A 54 -32.55 0.91 9.08
CA THR A 54 -31.19 0.34 9.04
C THR A 54 -30.72 0.24 7.60
N ARG A 55 -29.62 0.90 7.24
CA ARG A 55 -29.12 0.92 5.86
C ARG A 55 -27.62 0.67 5.81
N TRP A 56 -27.16 0.06 4.72
CA TRP A 56 -25.74 -0.06 4.44
C TRP A 56 -25.13 1.32 4.20
N VAL A 57 -24.03 1.58 4.89
CA VAL A 57 -23.22 2.79 4.77
C VAL A 57 -21.74 2.41 4.72
N LEU A 58 -20.93 3.29 4.16
CA LEU A 58 -19.48 3.27 4.35
C LEU A 58 -19.15 4.31 5.42
N GLU A 59 -18.63 3.86 6.55
CA GLU A 59 -18.30 4.68 7.70
C GLU A 59 -16.79 4.81 7.85
N ASN A 60 -16.34 6.01 8.23
CA ASN A 60 -15.00 6.23 8.73
C ASN A 60 -14.96 5.92 10.23
N GLN A 61 -14.35 4.79 10.59
CA GLN A 61 -14.13 4.38 11.98
C GLN A 61 -12.75 4.73 12.51
N SER A 62 -12.07 5.69 11.88
CA SER A 62 -10.75 6.14 12.33
C SER A 62 -10.85 6.87 13.68
N SER A 63 -9.78 6.78 14.47
CA SER A 63 -9.59 7.54 15.70
C SER A 63 -9.81 9.04 15.44
N GLY A 64 -10.83 9.62 16.08
CA GLY A 64 -11.20 11.04 15.94
C GLY A 64 -12.31 11.33 14.92
N ALA A 65 -12.65 10.39 14.03
CA ALA A 65 -13.71 10.54 13.02
C ALA A 65 -14.81 9.44 13.13
N LYS A 66 -14.77 8.64 14.19
CA LYS A 66 -15.67 7.49 14.40
C LYS A 66 -17.14 7.91 14.29
N GLY A 67 -17.90 7.21 13.44
CA GLY A 67 -19.32 7.51 13.20
C GLY A 67 -19.56 8.34 11.94
N ASP A 68 -18.53 8.86 11.28
CA ASP A 68 -18.72 9.70 10.09
C ASP A 68 -19.11 8.85 8.88
N VAL A 69 -20.32 9.06 8.37
CA VAL A 69 -20.84 8.37 7.19
C VAL A 69 -20.31 9.04 5.94
N ILE A 70 -19.24 8.47 5.41
CA ILE A 70 -18.54 8.97 4.23
C ILE A 70 -19.14 8.47 2.92
N GLY A 71 -19.92 7.36 2.93
CA GLY A 71 -20.48 6.81 1.70
C GLY A 71 -21.84 6.15 1.82
N ARG A 72 -22.64 6.24 0.75
CA ARG A 72 -24.00 5.70 0.64
C ARG A 72 -24.26 5.15 -0.78
N PRO A 73 -25.05 4.07 -0.93
CA PRO A 73 -25.48 3.61 -2.26
C PRO A 73 -26.36 4.66 -2.95
N LYS A 74 -26.19 4.87 -4.27
CA LYS A 74 -26.85 5.94 -5.03
C LYS A 74 -28.34 5.69 -5.25
N ASP A 75 -28.72 4.43 -5.45
CA ASP A 75 -30.11 4.01 -5.62
C ASP A 75 -30.56 3.14 -4.44
N PRO A 76 -31.29 3.69 -3.45
CA PRO A 76 -32.07 2.88 -2.54
C PRO A 76 -33.35 2.32 -3.20
N GLY A 77 -33.52 2.54 -4.52
CA GLY A 77 -34.72 2.21 -5.30
C GLY A 77 -34.94 0.72 -5.47
N ASN A 78 -35.44 0.06 -4.42
CA ASN A 78 -36.68 -0.74 -4.41
C ASN A 78 -36.72 -1.67 -3.18
N GLY A 79 -37.23 -1.12 -2.08
CA GLY A 79 -37.87 -1.88 -1.01
C GLY A 79 -36.98 -2.34 0.17
N PRO A 80 -37.61 -2.62 1.33
CA PRO A 80 -36.94 -3.11 2.55
C PRO A 80 -36.19 -4.45 2.35
N ALA A 81 -36.48 -5.20 1.28
CA ALA A 81 -35.89 -6.51 0.98
C ALA A 81 -34.37 -6.50 0.68
N HIS A 82 -33.76 -5.33 0.48
CA HIS A 82 -32.31 -5.21 0.29
C HIS A 82 -31.52 -4.99 1.58
N GLN A 83 -32.19 -4.74 2.72
CA GLN A 83 -31.54 -4.42 3.99
C GLN A 83 -31.13 -5.68 4.78
N ASP A 84 -31.81 -6.81 4.62
CA ASP A 84 -31.46 -8.05 5.36
C ASP A 84 -30.32 -8.87 4.73
N ARG A 85 -29.63 -8.31 3.73
CA ARG A 85 -28.52 -9.01 3.07
C ARG A 85 -27.25 -8.96 3.91
N PRO A 86 -26.48 -10.06 4.00
CA PRO A 86 -25.21 -10.11 4.74
C PRO A 86 -24.07 -9.32 4.08
N SER A 87 -24.31 -8.74 2.90
CA SER A 87 -23.32 -7.99 2.14
C SER A 87 -23.87 -6.62 1.71
N PRO A 88 -22.99 -5.60 1.58
CA PRO A 88 -23.34 -4.31 1.00
C PRO A 88 -23.97 -4.46 -0.40
N PRO A 89 -24.91 -3.58 -0.79
CA PRO A 89 -25.45 -3.57 -2.14
C PRO A 89 -24.36 -3.22 -3.16
N LEU A 90 -24.21 -4.08 -4.17
CA LEU A 90 -23.33 -3.83 -5.32
C LEU A 90 -23.92 -2.73 -6.22
N GLY A 91 -23.09 -2.12 -7.05
CA GLY A 91 -23.48 -1.09 -7.99
C GLY A 91 -22.99 0.30 -7.58
N PRO A 92 -23.71 1.38 -7.95
CA PRO A 92 -23.22 2.75 -7.74
C PRO A 92 -23.31 3.21 -6.28
N TRP A 93 -22.25 3.88 -5.82
CA TRP A 93 -22.11 4.51 -4.52
C TRP A 93 -21.69 5.98 -4.68
N THR A 94 -22.07 6.80 -3.71
CA THR A 94 -21.50 8.13 -3.51
C THR A 94 -20.64 8.07 -2.26
N VAL A 95 -19.33 8.31 -2.39
CA VAL A 95 -18.37 8.31 -1.27
C VAL A 95 -17.57 9.60 -1.30
N TRP A 96 -17.48 10.33 -0.18
CA TRP A 96 -16.89 11.67 -0.11
C TRP A 96 -17.44 12.65 -1.17
N ASN A 97 -18.73 12.53 -1.50
CA ASN A 97 -19.40 13.26 -2.59
C ASN A 97 -18.90 12.92 -4.02
N CYS A 98 -18.01 11.95 -4.16
CA CYS A 98 -17.51 11.42 -5.42
C CYS A 98 -18.28 10.15 -5.82
N LYS A 99 -18.20 9.77 -7.10
CA LYS A 99 -18.92 8.61 -7.65
C LYS A 99 -18.02 7.39 -7.62
N PHE A 100 -18.56 6.30 -7.10
CA PHE A 100 -17.87 5.01 -7.02
C PHE A 100 -18.78 3.89 -7.50
N THR A 101 -18.18 2.78 -7.86
CA THR A 101 -18.87 1.52 -8.16
C THR A 101 -18.36 0.42 -7.24
N LEU A 102 -19.24 -0.21 -6.46
CA LEU A 102 -18.92 -1.38 -5.64
C LEU A 102 -19.25 -2.66 -6.41
N THR A 103 -18.27 -3.55 -6.54
CA THR A 103 -18.42 -4.82 -7.26
C THR A 103 -17.79 -5.97 -6.49
N ALA A 104 -18.31 -7.18 -6.69
CA ALA A 104 -17.69 -8.42 -6.21
C ALA A 104 -16.67 -8.99 -7.20
N GLN A 105 -16.68 -8.51 -8.45
CA GLN A 105 -15.73 -8.91 -9.47
C GLN A 105 -14.47 -8.07 -9.37
N MET A 106 -13.30 -8.73 -9.26
CA MET A 106 -12.04 -8.01 -9.30
C MET A 106 -11.88 -7.30 -10.65
N PRO A 107 -11.65 -5.97 -10.66
CA PRO A 107 -11.45 -5.27 -11.91
C PRO A 107 -10.10 -5.64 -12.53
N THR A 108 -10.09 -5.75 -13.86
CA THR A 108 -8.89 -6.04 -14.64
C THR A 108 -8.46 -4.78 -15.38
N PHE A 109 -7.20 -4.39 -15.22
CA PHE A 109 -6.62 -3.24 -15.92
C PHE A 109 -5.34 -3.66 -16.65
N PRO A 110 -5.05 -3.07 -17.82
CA PRO A 110 -3.82 -3.36 -18.54
C PRO A 110 -2.59 -2.95 -17.73
N SER A 111 -1.53 -3.75 -17.82
CA SER A 111 -0.22 -3.41 -17.29
C SER A 111 0.39 -2.21 -18.03
N LEU A 112 1.40 -1.59 -17.43
CA LEU A 112 2.24 -0.63 -18.15
C LEU A 112 3.03 -1.32 -19.27
N ASN A 113 3.51 -0.52 -20.23
CA ASN A 113 4.52 -0.97 -21.17
C ASN A 113 5.86 -1.05 -20.41
N LEU A 114 6.33 -2.27 -20.15
CA LEU A 114 7.53 -2.55 -19.36
C LEU A 114 8.77 -2.80 -20.24
N PRO A 115 9.99 -2.49 -19.74
CA PRO A 115 10.25 -1.77 -18.49
C PRO A 115 9.97 -0.26 -18.64
N VAL A 116 9.61 0.39 -17.54
CA VAL A 116 9.51 1.85 -17.51
C VAL A 116 10.83 2.41 -17.05
N ILE A 117 11.56 3.04 -17.98
CA ILE A 117 12.83 3.71 -17.70
C ILE A 117 12.64 5.21 -17.97
N ALA A 118 12.97 6.05 -17.00
CA ALA A 118 13.08 7.48 -17.18
C ALA A 118 14.46 7.94 -16.70
N GLU A 119 15.17 8.66 -17.56
CA GLU A 119 16.50 9.17 -17.26
C GLU A 119 16.53 10.68 -17.43
N VAL A 120 16.92 11.37 -16.37
CA VAL A 120 17.17 12.81 -16.35
C VAL A 120 18.58 13.08 -15.80
N SER A 121 19.02 14.34 -15.84
CA SER A 121 20.37 14.73 -15.42
C SER A 121 20.71 14.31 -13.99
N PHE A 122 19.75 14.44 -13.07
CA PHE A 122 19.95 14.19 -11.64
C PHE A 122 19.43 12.84 -11.15
N ALA A 123 18.71 12.07 -11.97
CA ALA A 123 18.12 10.81 -11.53
C ALA A 123 17.89 9.83 -12.67
N THR A 124 17.91 8.55 -12.33
CA THR A 124 17.37 7.46 -13.16
C THR A 124 16.28 6.76 -12.37
N LEU A 125 15.13 6.54 -13.01
CA LEU A 125 14.01 5.76 -12.50
C LEU A 125 13.89 4.51 -13.36
N HIS A 126 13.95 3.34 -12.73
CA HIS A 126 13.77 2.05 -13.37
C HIS A 126 12.65 1.29 -12.66
N TYR A 127 11.58 1.01 -13.40
CA TYR A 127 10.44 0.26 -12.91
C TYR A 127 10.22 -1.01 -13.73
N HIS A 128 10.05 -2.11 -13.01
CA HIS A 128 9.71 -3.41 -13.55
C HIS A 128 8.73 -4.14 -12.62
N GLU A 129 8.11 -5.20 -13.14
CA GLU A 129 7.16 -6.03 -12.40
C GLU A 129 7.68 -7.47 -12.34
N GLU A 130 7.57 -8.09 -11.16
CA GLU A 130 7.79 -9.51 -10.92
C GLU A 130 6.54 -10.08 -10.22
N ASP A 131 5.74 -10.86 -10.95
CA ASP A 131 4.42 -11.32 -10.53
C ASP A 131 3.48 -10.15 -10.15
N MET A 132 3.19 -10.03 -8.85
CA MET A 132 2.31 -9.03 -8.25
C MET A 132 3.08 -7.86 -7.63
N ILE A 133 4.40 -7.83 -7.81
CA ILE A 133 5.30 -6.89 -7.17
C ILE A 133 5.85 -5.93 -8.22
N GLY A 134 5.52 -4.66 -8.08
CA GLY A 134 6.21 -3.57 -8.75
C GLY A 134 7.48 -3.21 -7.99
N HIS A 135 8.61 -3.25 -8.69
CA HIS A 135 9.91 -2.84 -8.18
C HIS A 135 10.25 -1.48 -8.78
N LEU A 136 10.37 -0.46 -7.93
CA LEU A 136 10.80 0.87 -8.33
C LEU A 136 12.20 1.13 -7.79
N GLU A 137 13.15 1.26 -8.71
CA GLU A 137 14.53 1.61 -8.42
C GLU A 137 14.79 3.05 -8.83
N VAL A 138 15.26 3.87 -7.89
CA VAL A 138 15.60 5.26 -8.13
C VAL A 138 17.08 5.47 -7.83
N THR A 139 17.86 5.90 -8.80
CA THR A 139 19.27 6.29 -8.58
C THR A 139 19.40 7.79 -8.71
N VAL A 140 19.78 8.46 -7.63
CA VAL A 140 19.98 9.91 -7.60
C VAL A 140 21.47 10.22 -7.84
N LYS A 141 21.73 11.03 -8.86
CA LYS A 141 23.05 11.40 -9.37
C LYS A 141 23.51 12.72 -8.73
N ASP A 142 24.83 12.96 -8.78
CA ASP A 142 25.43 14.21 -8.33
C ASP A 142 25.31 15.28 -9.42
N ALA A 143 24.09 15.75 -9.66
CA ALA A 143 23.81 16.80 -10.62
C ALA A 143 22.75 17.77 -10.09
N PRO A 144 22.78 19.04 -10.52
CA PRO A 144 21.73 19.99 -10.19
C PRO A 144 20.35 19.51 -10.65
N ILE A 145 19.37 19.63 -9.76
CA ILE A 145 17.97 19.33 -10.05
C ILE A 145 17.38 20.54 -10.78
N VAL A 146 16.89 20.31 -12.00
CA VAL A 146 16.16 21.31 -12.79
C VAL A 146 14.66 21.07 -12.60
N ASP A 147 13.88 22.13 -12.46
CA ASP A 147 12.43 22.05 -12.21
C ASP A 147 11.71 21.16 -13.24
N ASP A 148 11.95 21.37 -14.53
CA ASP A 148 11.30 20.60 -15.60
C ASP A 148 11.64 19.10 -15.52
N ALA A 149 12.91 18.78 -15.26
CA ALA A 149 13.36 17.40 -15.10
C ALA A 149 12.78 16.73 -13.84
N LEU A 150 12.52 17.52 -12.78
CA LEU A 150 11.84 17.03 -11.60
C LEU A 150 10.38 16.71 -11.92
N GLU A 151 9.67 17.60 -12.61
CA GLU A 151 8.29 17.34 -13.04
C GLU A 151 8.18 16.10 -13.95
N ASP A 152 9.13 15.90 -14.86
CA ASP A 152 9.16 14.71 -15.72
C ASP A 152 9.22 13.41 -14.89
N ILE A 153 10.09 13.36 -13.87
CA ILE A 153 10.20 12.20 -12.97
C ILE A 153 8.94 12.04 -12.11
N LEU A 154 8.37 13.14 -11.59
CA LEU A 154 7.14 13.09 -10.78
C LEU A 154 5.94 12.61 -11.61
N ASN A 155 5.82 13.06 -12.87
CA ASN A 155 4.79 12.58 -13.79
C ASN A 155 4.95 11.09 -14.09
N ARG A 156 6.18 10.61 -14.27
CA ARG A 156 6.44 9.17 -14.46
C ARG A 156 6.07 8.35 -13.24
N LEU A 157 6.39 8.85 -12.05
CA LEU A 157 5.99 8.23 -10.79
C LEU A 157 4.46 8.20 -10.64
N ARG A 158 3.77 9.29 -11.01
CA ARG A 158 2.29 9.34 -11.02
C ARG A 158 1.71 8.26 -11.92
N GLU A 159 2.22 8.11 -13.15
CA GLU A 159 1.76 7.07 -14.09
C GLU A 159 1.89 5.65 -13.50
N ILE A 160 3.03 5.35 -12.86
CA ILE A 160 3.27 4.06 -12.20
C ILE A 160 2.29 3.85 -11.05
N LEU A 161 2.18 4.82 -10.14
CA LEU A 161 1.30 4.72 -8.97
C LEU A 161 -0.17 4.57 -9.36
N GLN A 162 -0.64 5.34 -10.35
CA GLN A 162 -2.00 5.24 -10.87
C GLN A 162 -2.27 3.92 -11.58
N ASN A 163 -1.31 3.36 -12.32
CA ASN A 163 -1.48 2.03 -12.91
C ASN A 163 -1.62 0.95 -11.83
N LEU A 164 -0.74 0.98 -10.82
CA LEU A 164 -0.74 -0.01 -9.75
C LEU A 164 -1.97 0.11 -8.84
N SER A 165 -2.46 1.33 -8.56
CA SER A 165 -3.62 1.53 -7.69
C SER A 165 -4.93 1.05 -8.32
N ARG A 166 -4.97 0.94 -9.64
CA ARG A 166 -6.06 0.32 -10.40
C ARG A 166 -6.03 -1.21 -10.32
N ARG A 167 -4.87 -1.82 -10.07
CA ARG A 167 -4.66 -3.27 -10.01
C ARG A 167 -4.64 -3.73 -8.54
N PRO A 168 -5.74 -4.29 -8.01
CA PRO A 168 -5.93 -4.46 -6.56
C PRO A 168 -4.89 -5.37 -5.88
N GLU A 169 -4.30 -6.23 -6.67
CA GLU A 169 -3.34 -7.27 -6.33
C GLU A 169 -1.88 -6.81 -6.40
N MET A 170 -1.62 -5.69 -7.10
CA MET A 170 -0.26 -5.18 -7.25
C MET A 170 0.20 -4.40 -6.03
N VAL A 171 1.44 -4.63 -5.61
CA VAL A 171 2.11 -3.85 -4.56
C VAL A 171 3.38 -3.20 -5.09
N LEU A 172 3.85 -2.16 -4.41
CA LEU A 172 5.06 -1.42 -4.78
C LEU A 172 6.10 -1.48 -3.66
N VAL A 173 7.31 -1.88 -4.00
CA VAL A 173 8.50 -1.71 -3.16
C VAL A 173 9.46 -0.74 -3.84
N ILE A 174 10.07 0.13 -3.04
CA ILE A 174 10.92 1.21 -3.55
C ILE A 174 12.34 1.04 -3.00
N ARG A 175 13.33 1.04 -3.90
CA ARG A 175 14.75 1.10 -3.55
C ARG A 175 15.35 2.37 -4.14
N SER A 176 15.84 3.26 -3.28
CA SER A 176 16.42 4.53 -3.70
C SER A 176 17.91 4.58 -3.37
N ASP A 177 18.78 4.64 -4.38
CA ASP A 177 20.21 4.91 -4.24
C ASP A 177 20.46 6.41 -4.19
N ALA A 178 20.85 6.90 -3.01
CA ALA A 178 21.16 8.31 -2.77
C ALA A 178 22.63 8.51 -2.37
N ARG A 179 23.50 7.52 -2.60
CA ARG A 179 24.92 7.58 -2.18
C ARG A 179 25.69 8.74 -2.82
N THR A 180 25.30 9.14 -4.03
CA THR A 180 25.89 10.24 -4.79
C THR A 180 24.90 11.37 -5.02
N ALA A 181 23.83 11.48 -4.23
CA ALA A 181 22.80 12.48 -4.48
C ALA A 181 23.32 13.91 -4.23
N SER A 182 22.92 14.85 -5.09
CA SER A 182 23.05 16.27 -4.81
C SER A 182 22.03 16.72 -3.75
N ILE A 183 22.31 17.83 -3.05
CA ILE A 183 21.36 18.39 -2.07
C ILE A 183 20.20 19.07 -2.82
N PRO A 184 18.95 18.64 -2.62
CA PRO A 184 17.81 19.33 -3.21
C PRO A 184 17.61 20.71 -2.56
N SER A 185 17.18 21.68 -3.35
CA SER A 185 16.73 22.97 -2.82
C SER A 185 15.45 22.80 -1.99
N VAL A 186 15.20 23.74 -1.07
CA VAL A 186 13.94 23.77 -0.29
C VAL A 186 12.71 23.81 -1.20
N ARG A 187 12.82 24.46 -2.37
CA ARG A 187 11.75 24.50 -3.37
C ARG A 187 11.44 23.11 -3.91
N HIS A 188 12.45 22.31 -4.26
CA HIS A 188 12.25 20.93 -4.74
C HIS A 188 11.64 20.04 -3.65
N ILE A 189 12.07 20.20 -2.40
CA ILE A 189 11.49 19.48 -1.26
C ILE A 189 10.00 19.82 -1.12
N ARG A 190 9.63 21.11 -1.11
CA ARG A 190 8.22 21.54 -1.03
C ARG A 190 7.39 21.03 -2.20
N ARG A 191 7.94 21.06 -3.41
CA ARG A 191 7.25 20.53 -4.60
C ARG A 191 6.96 19.04 -4.46
N TYR A 192 7.93 18.26 -4.00
CA TYR A 192 7.76 16.83 -3.73
C TYR A 192 6.73 16.57 -2.62
N LEU A 193 6.75 17.34 -1.53
CA LEU A 193 5.76 17.22 -0.46
C LEU A 193 4.34 17.50 -0.99
N ASN A 194 4.17 18.56 -1.79
CA ASN A 194 2.88 18.86 -2.43
C ASN A 194 2.44 17.74 -3.37
N PHE A 195 3.35 17.19 -4.16
CA PHE A 195 3.06 16.04 -5.04
C PHE A 195 2.49 14.86 -4.24
N ILE A 196 3.17 14.45 -3.16
CA ILE A 196 2.69 13.33 -2.33
C ILE A 196 1.39 13.65 -1.62
N GLN A 197 1.21 14.87 -1.10
CA GLN A 197 0.02 15.24 -0.32
C GLN A 197 -1.23 15.49 -1.16
N GLN A 198 -1.06 16.11 -2.33
CA GLN A 198 -2.16 16.67 -3.12
C GLN A 198 -2.43 15.90 -4.40
N GLU A 199 -1.46 15.11 -4.90
CA GLU A 199 -1.60 14.51 -6.24
C GLU A 199 -1.61 12.98 -6.24
N VAL A 200 -0.85 12.31 -5.37
CA VAL A 200 -0.71 10.83 -5.39
C VAL A 200 -0.81 10.15 -4.04
N GLY A 201 -1.25 10.88 -3.01
CA GLY A 201 -1.23 10.41 -1.63
C GLY A 201 -2.04 9.11 -1.44
N SER A 202 -3.22 9.05 -2.06
CA SER A 202 -4.10 7.89 -1.98
C SER A 202 -3.47 6.65 -2.62
N GLU A 203 -2.84 6.81 -3.78
CA GLU A 203 -2.20 5.75 -4.53
C GLU A 203 -1.02 5.17 -3.76
N CYS A 204 -0.17 6.03 -3.19
CA CYS A 204 0.92 5.62 -2.31
C CYS A 204 0.45 4.73 -1.16
N VAL A 205 -0.67 5.08 -0.51
CA VAL A 205 -1.23 4.27 0.59
C VAL A 205 -1.75 2.93 0.06
N LEU A 206 -2.44 2.93 -1.09
CA LEU A 206 -2.99 1.72 -1.69
C LEU A 206 -1.88 0.70 -2.04
N VAL A 207 -0.84 1.14 -2.75
CA VAL A 207 0.12 0.24 -3.40
C VAL A 207 1.42 0.04 -2.64
N GLY A 208 1.92 1.04 -1.91
CA GLY A 208 3.22 0.96 -1.23
C GLY A 208 3.27 -0.21 -0.25
N ARG A 209 4.42 -0.87 -0.09
CA ARG A 209 4.63 -1.91 0.95
C ARG A 209 5.94 -1.77 1.69
N GLY A 210 6.92 -1.08 1.11
CA GLY A 210 8.17 -0.78 1.79
C GLY A 210 9.07 0.12 0.97
N SER A 211 9.97 0.82 1.65
CA SER A 211 11.00 1.63 1.01
C SER A 211 12.36 1.47 1.70
N ALA A 212 13.41 1.26 0.92
CA ALA A 212 14.79 1.26 1.40
C ALA A 212 15.59 2.36 0.69
N ILE A 213 16.27 3.20 1.47
CA ILE A 213 17.16 4.23 0.94
C ILE A 213 18.60 3.80 1.20
N VAL A 214 19.38 3.63 0.14
CA VAL A 214 20.81 3.35 0.23
C VAL A 214 21.56 4.68 0.34
N LEU A 215 22.16 4.93 1.50
CA LEU A 215 22.89 6.16 1.80
C LEU A 215 24.10 5.85 2.70
N VAL A 216 25.30 6.16 2.23
CA VAL A 216 26.51 6.04 3.04
C VAL A 216 26.66 7.29 3.91
N VAL A 217 26.41 7.16 5.21
CA VAL A 217 26.47 8.27 6.18
C VAL A 217 27.93 8.58 6.55
N ARG A 218 28.70 9.10 5.59
CA ARG A 218 30.07 9.58 5.79
C ARG A 218 30.23 10.99 5.23
N GLY A 219 30.81 11.89 6.04
CA GLY A 219 31.03 13.28 5.64
C GLY A 219 29.82 14.21 5.88
N LEU A 220 30.02 15.50 5.57
CA LEU A 220 29.03 16.55 5.79
C LEU A 220 27.82 16.40 4.85
N LEU A 221 28.09 16.14 3.56
CA LEU A 221 27.06 16.01 2.52
C LEU A 221 26.02 14.91 2.86
N SER A 222 26.48 13.71 3.19
CA SER A 222 25.56 12.61 3.54
C SER A 222 24.77 12.87 4.81
N ARG A 223 25.31 13.62 5.78
CA ARG A 223 24.56 14.04 6.98
C ARG A 223 23.46 15.04 6.61
N THR A 224 23.73 15.94 5.67
CA THR A 224 22.71 16.86 5.15
C THR A 224 21.59 16.11 4.44
N ILE A 225 21.92 15.17 3.55
CA ILE A 225 20.92 14.33 2.86
C ILE A 225 20.11 13.52 3.88
N LEU A 226 20.76 12.90 4.87
CA LEU A 226 20.06 12.19 5.95
C LEU A 226 19.10 13.11 6.71
N GLY A 227 19.53 14.34 7.02
CA GLY A 227 18.70 15.34 7.68
C GLY A 227 17.46 15.72 6.84
N ILE A 228 17.61 15.83 5.52
CA ILE A 228 16.50 16.07 4.58
C ILE A 228 15.54 14.89 4.56
N VAL A 229 16.06 13.66 4.45
CA VAL A 229 15.23 12.44 4.48
C VAL A 229 14.44 12.37 5.79
N GLN A 230 15.09 12.57 6.94
CA GLN A 230 14.43 12.59 8.24
C GLN A 230 13.44 13.75 8.39
N PHE A 231 13.72 14.91 7.78
CA PHE A 231 12.77 16.02 7.73
C PHE A 231 11.51 15.63 6.94
N VAL A 232 11.68 15.08 5.73
CA VAL A 232 10.56 14.61 4.90
C VAL A 232 9.76 13.53 5.62
N GLN A 233 10.42 12.55 6.25
CA GLN A 233 9.76 11.49 7.04
C GLN A 233 8.98 12.03 8.24
N ARG A 234 9.41 13.14 8.85
CA ARG A 234 8.65 13.79 9.93
C ARG A 234 7.44 14.54 9.41
N MET A 235 7.56 15.19 8.24
CA MET A 235 6.46 15.92 7.61
C MET A 235 5.42 14.97 7.01
N LEU A 236 5.88 13.84 6.48
CA LEU A 236 5.09 12.79 5.83
C LEU A 236 5.54 11.43 6.36
N PRO A 237 5.06 11.03 7.54
CA PRO A 237 5.36 9.71 8.07
C PRO A 237 4.86 8.66 7.09
N SER A 238 5.78 7.82 6.61
CA SER A 238 5.44 6.73 5.70
C SER A 238 4.44 5.80 6.40
N PRO A 239 3.30 5.46 5.76
CA PRO A 239 2.37 4.48 6.31
C PRO A 239 3.00 3.08 6.32
N TRP A 240 3.99 2.84 5.46
CA TRP A 240 4.68 1.56 5.26
C TRP A 240 6.10 1.56 5.86
N PRO A 241 6.66 0.38 6.20
CA PRO A 241 8.03 0.27 6.70
C PRO A 241 9.06 0.95 5.79
N GLN A 242 9.97 1.70 6.41
CA GLN A 242 11.05 2.37 5.70
C GLN A 242 12.37 2.19 6.44
N THR A 243 13.46 2.04 5.69
CA THR A 243 14.81 1.96 6.26
C THR A 243 15.81 2.82 5.49
N ILE A 244 16.92 3.16 6.15
CA ILE A 244 18.10 3.75 5.54
C ILE A 244 19.26 2.80 5.80
N VAL A 245 19.89 2.33 4.74
CA VAL A 245 20.92 1.29 4.76
C VAL A 245 22.16 1.75 4.01
N SER A 246 23.28 1.05 4.17
CA SER A 246 24.56 1.46 3.61
C SER A 246 24.89 0.79 2.27
N SER A 247 24.21 -0.30 1.93
CA SER A 247 24.44 -1.07 0.70
C SER A 247 23.15 -1.57 0.05
N PHE A 248 23.25 -2.06 -1.19
CA PHE A 248 22.12 -2.65 -1.89
C PHE A 248 21.70 -3.99 -1.27
N GLU A 249 22.65 -4.78 -0.80
CA GLU A 249 22.40 -6.07 -0.17
C GLU A 249 21.55 -5.92 1.10
N GLU A 250 21.84 -4.90 1.92
CA GLU A 250 21.03 -4.56 3.10
C GLU A 250 19.63 -4.09 2.72
N ALA A 251 19.50 -3.33 1.62
CA ALA A 251 18.20 -2.88 1.11
C ALA A 251 17.35 -4.07 0.66
N ASP A 252 17.93 -4.98 -0.11
CA ASP A 252 17.25 -6.15 -0.63
C ASP A 252 16.88 -7.11 0.50
N ALA A 253 17.76 -7.29 1.49
CA ALA A 253 17.46 -8.08 2.69
C ALA A 253 16.30 -7.51 3.52
N PHE A 254 16.17 -6.18 3.60
CA PHE A 254 15.06 -5.52 4.27
C PHE A 254 13.74 -5.67 3.49
N LEU A 255 13.77 -5.54 2.16
CA LEU A 255 12.57 -5.59 1.32
C LEU A 255 12.06 -7.03 1.10
N ALA A 256 12.94 -8.03 1.09
CA ALA A 256 12.59 -9.43 0.88
C ALA A 256 11.45 -9.97 1.76
N PRO A 257 11.43 -9.78 3.11
CA PRO A 257 10.32 -10.25 3.94
C PRO A 257 9.00 -9.56 3.60
N LEU A 258 9.01 -8.28 3.22
CA LEU A 258 7.80 -7.53 2.84
C LEU A 258 7.24 -8.05 1.51
N VAL A 259 8.12 -8.40 0.56
CA VAL A 259 7.75 -9.05 -0.70
C VAL A 259 7.17 -10.44 -0.44
N ALA A 260 7.79 -11.24 0.43
CA ALA A 260 7.30 -12.56 0.80
C ALA A 260 5.91 -12.50 1.48
N GLU A 261 5.71 -11.53 2.38
CA GLU A 261 4.40 -11.28 3.00
C GLU A 261 3.36 -10.95 1.92
N ALA A 262 3.65 -9.99 1.04
CA ALA A 262 2.74 -9.60 -0.04
C ALA A 262 2.35 -10.78 -0.95
N ARG A 263 3.33 -11.64 -1.30
CA ARG A 263 3.09 -12.87 -2.07
C ARG A 263 2.21 -13.85 -1.31
N SER A 264 2.44 -14.05 -0.02
CA SER A 264 1.63 -14.98 0.78
C SER A 264 0.16 -14.53 0.89
N LEU A 265 -0.10 -13.22 0.93
CA LEU A 265 -1.45 -12.67 0.90
C LEU A 265 -2.14 -12.85 -0.46
N ALA A 266 -1.39 -12.90 -1.56
CA ALA A 266 -1.94 -13.13 -2.90
C ALA A 266 -2.31 -14.60 -3.16
N ILE A 267 -1.57 -15.55 -2.55
CA ILE A 267 -1.73 -17.00 -2.74
C ILE A 267 -3.01 -17.55 -2.06
N VAL A 268 -3.59 -16.84 -1.09
CA VAL A 268 -4.85 -17.25 -0.44
C VAL A 268 -6.08 -17.09 -1.36
N ARG A 269 -5.87 -16.83 -2.65
CA ARG A 269 -6.91 -17.03 -3.66
C ARG A 269 -7.33 -18.50 -3.64
N PRO A 270 -8.63 -18.81 -3.49
CA PRO A 270 -9.12 -20.17 -3.67
C PRO A 270 -9.03 -20.53 -5.16
N GLU A 271 -7.84 -20.93 -5.60
CA GLU A 271 -7.72 -21.84 -6.72
C GLU A 271 -8.56 -23.09 -6.36
N SER A 272 -9.38 -23.54 -7.32
CA SER A 272 -10.22 -24.75 -7.25
C SER A 272 -11.62 -24.65 -6.61
N LEU A 273 -12.55 -24.01 -7.33
CA LEU A 273 -13.89 -24.60 -7.55
C LEU A 273 -14.24 -24.75 -9.04
N SER A 274 -13.31 -24.47 -9.95
CA SER A 274 -13.53 -24.55 -11.40
C SER A 274 -13.14 -25.89 -12.04
N ASP A 275 -12.60 -26.86 -11.30
CA ASP A 275 -12.10 -28.13 -11.88
C ASP A 275 -13.08 -29.33 -11.75
N GLY A 276 -14.31 -29.10 -11.27
CA GLY A 276 -15.19 -30.20 -10.83
C GLY A 276 -16.52 -30.39 -11.56
N LEU A 277 -16.90 -29.53 -12.51
CA LEU A 277 -18.19 -29.66 -13.20
C LEU A 277 -18.03 -29.43 -14.71
N ASN A 278 -17.30 -30.34 -15.37
CA ASN A 278 -17.77 -30.78 -16.67
C ASN A 278 -19.06 -31.59 -16.42
N PRO A 279 -20.26 -31.09 -16.76
CA PRO A 279 -21.40 -32.00 -16.83
C PRO A 279 -21.03 -33.11 -17.83
N PRO A 280 -21.22 -34.40 -17.49
CA PRO A 280 -21.01 -35.46 -18.47
C PRO A 280 -21.82 -35.09 -19.70
N ALA A 281 -21.16 -35.07 -20.85
CA ALA A 281 -21.82 -34.89 -22.13
C ALA A 281 -23.02 -35.83 -22.16
N ILE A 282 -24.23 -35.26 -22.30
CA ILE A 282 -25.44 -36.03 -22.56
C ILE A 282 -25.20 -36.70 -23.91
N VAL A 283 -24.76 -37.96 -23.84
CA VAL A 283 -24.67 -38.87 -24.98
C VAL A 283 -26.10 -39.01 -25.49
N LYS A 284 -26.36 -38.48 -26.68
CA LYS A 284 -27.58 -38.77 -27.44
C LYS A 284 -27.65 -40.29 -27.67
N PRO A 285 -28.75 -40.97 -27.30
CA PRO A 285 -28.91 -42.38 -27.61
C PRO A 285 -29.38 -42.51 -29.06
N ASP A 286 -28.50 -42.92 -29.96
CA ASP A 286 -28.87 -43.49 -31.25
C ASP A 286 -28.38 -44.94 -31.33
N SER A 287 -29.34 -45.85 -31.16
CA SER A 287 -29.62 -47.01 -32.02
C SER A 287 -28.51 -48.01 -32.37
N LEU A 288 -28.68 -49.22 -31.82
CA LEU A 288 -28.43 -50.58 -32.39
C LEU A 288 -26.99 -51.02 -32.78
N SER A 289 -26.46 -52.04 -32.11
CA SER A 289 -26.49 -53.44 -32.59
C SER A 289 -25.70 -54.42 -31.70
N ASP A 290 -26.21 -55.65 -31.66
CA ASP A 290 -25.76 -56.90 -31.05
C ASP A 290 -24.25 -57.17 -30.87
N GLY A 291 -23.93 -57.93 -29.80
CA GLY A 291 -22.63 -58.61 -29.67
C GLY A 291 -22.42 -59.33 -28.33
N LEU A 292 -22.83 -60.60 -28.28
CA LEU A 292 -22.58 -61.58 -27.22
C LEU A 292 -21.09 -61.78 -26.88
N ASN A 293 -20.70 -61.72 -25.60
CA ASN A 293 -20.10 -62.84 -24.85
C ASN A 293 -19.66 -62.48 -23.41
N PRO A 294 -19.49 -63.49 -22.52
CA PRO A 294 -19.58 -63.35 -21.06
C PRO A 294 -18.23 -63.68 -20.34
N PRO A 295 -18.21 -64.08 -19.05
CA PRO A 295 -17.69 -63.29 -17.93
C PRO A 295 -16.37 -63.82 -17.35
N GLN A 296 -15.60 -62.99 -16.65
CA GLN A 296 -14.53 -63.32 -15.67
C GLN A 296 -13.80 -62.00 -15.33
N LYS A 297 -13.29 -61.70 -14.14
CA LYS A 297 -12.96 -62.47 -12.95
C LYS A 297 -12.82 -61.46 -11.79
N SER A 298 -13.23 -61.87 -10.61
CA SER A 298 -13.00 -61.22 -9.33
C SER A 298 -11.50 -61.05 -9.02
N VAL A 299 -11.10 -59.86 -8.54
CA VAL A 299 -9.89 -59.69 -7.72
C VAL A 299 -10.22 -58.76 -6.56
N ASP A 300 -9.94 -59.26 -5.36
CA ASP A 300 -10.14 -58.63 -4.06
C ASP A 300 -9.26 -57.38 -3.82
N PRO A 301 -9.68 -56.51 -2.88
CA PRO A 301 -8.91 -55.34 -2.45
C PRO A 301 -7.79 -55.72 -1.47
N ALA A 302 -6.55 -55.35 -1.79
CA ALA A 302 -5.42 -55.43 -0.88
C ALA A 302 -5.33 -54.17 0.00
N ASN A 303 -5.61 -54.38 1.29
CA ASN A 303 -5.04 -53.75 2.47
C ASN A 303 -4.01 -52.62 2.24
N ILE A 304 -4.38 -51.38 2.59
CA ILE A 304 -3.42 -50.33 2.96
C ILE A 304 -3.51 -50.14 4.47
N LEU A 305 -2.55 -50.76 5.17
CA LEU A 305 -2.34 -50.65 6.60
C LEU A 305 -1.63 -49.31 6.90
N LEU A 306 -2.29 -48.43 7.64
CA LEU A 306 -1.66 -47.26 8.26
C LEU A 306 -0.55 -47.72 9.21
N LYS A 307 0.70 -47.33 8.94
CA LYS A 307 1.77 -47.29 9.94
C LYS A 307 1.97 -45.85 10.38
N THR A 308 1.37 -45.51 11.51
CA THR A 308 1.75 -44.39 12.38
C THR A 308 3.19 -44.59 12.83
N THR A 309 4.10 -43.71 12.42
CA THR A 309 5.43 -43.59 13.03
C THR A 309 5.50 -42.23 13.72
N THR A 310 5.34 -42.29 15.04
CA THR A 310 5.63 -41.24 16.00
C THR A 310 7.14 -40.99 16.01
N GLN A 311 7.56 -39.78 15.62
CA GLN A 311 8.91 -39.29 15.90
C GLN A 311 8.90 -38.40 17.15
N PRO A 312 9.88 -38.53 18.05
CA PRO A 312 9.95 -37.74 19.28
C PRO A 312 10.49 -36.34 18.98
N THR A 313 9.68 -35.35 19.32
CA THR A 313 10.04 -33.93 19.35
C THR A 313 11.13 -33.71 20.39
N ARG A 314 12.34 -33.32 19.96
CA ARG A 314 13.34 -32.75 20.86
C ARG A 314 12.96 -31.30 21.18
N PRO A 315 13.06 -30.86 22.45
CA PRO A 315 12.84 -29.47 22.80
C PRO A 315 14.02 -28.63 22.28
N VAL A 316 13.72 -27.66 21.43
CA VAL A 316 14.65 -26.59 21.08
C VAL A 316 14.59 -25.55 22.19
N THR A 317 15.65 -25.51 22.98
CA THR A 317 15.91 -24.47 23.99
C THR A 317 16.21 -23.17 23.26
N LEU A 318 15.27 -22.22 23.30
CA LEU A 318 15.51 -20.84 22.86
C LEU A 318 16.28 -20.10 23.98
N PRO A 319 17.32 -19.32 23.64
CA PRO A 319 17.96 -18.47 24.63
C PRO A 319 17.02 -17.35 25.07
N VAL A 320 16.84 -17.26 26.38
CA VAL A 320 16.23 -16.15 27.11
C VAL A 320 17.07 -14.90 26.83
N VAL A 321 16.53 -13.97 26.04
CA VAL A 321 17.05 -12.61 25.99
C VAL A 321 16.43 -11.87 27.16
N GLU A 322 17.26 -11.60 28.17
CA GLU A 322 16.92 -10.78 29.33
C GLU A 322 16.43 -9.40 28.87
N GLN A 323 15.18 -9.09 29.20
CA GLN A 323 14.66 -7.73 29.21
C GLN A 323 15.27 -6.98 30.38
N VAL A 324 16.21 -6.07 30.11
CA VAL A 324 16.57 -5.02 31.05
C VAL A 324 15.65 -3.84 30.83
N SER A 325 14.71 -3.67 31.76
CA SER A 325 13.90 -2.48 31.93
C SER A 325 14.70 -1.31 32.52
N SER A 326 14.19 -0.11 32.22
CA SER A 326 14.43 1.18 32.88
C SER A 326 15.54 2.05 32.27
N VAL A 327 15.13 2.95 31.38
CA VAL A 327 15.68 4.30 31.32
C VAL A 327 14.51 5.27 31.44
N ALA A 328 14.65 6.18 32.39
CA ALA A 328 13.67 7.16 32.80
C ALA A 328 13.22 8.09 31.66
N ALA A 329 11.96 8.50 31.72
CA ALA A 329 11.40 9.55 30.89
C ALA A 329 12.15 10.89 31.11
N PRO A 330 12.59 11.59 30.06
CA PRO A 330 13.02 12.97 30.19
C PRO A 330 11.80 13.92 30.25
N PRO A 331 11.93 15.08 30.90
CA PRO A 331 10.83 16.01 31.08
C PRO A 331 10.45 16.70 29.78
N ALA A 332 9.16 17.03 29.68
CA ALA A 332 8.59 17.84 28.62
C ALA A 332 9.12 19.28 28.70
N GLU A 333 10.04 19.64 27.81
CA GLU A 333 10.25 21.02 27.38
C GLU A 333 10.35 21.04 25.84
N ALA A 334 9.27 21.49 25.20
CA ALA A 334 9.26 21.87 23.81
C ALA A 334 10.06 23.17 23.65
N ARG A 335 11.34 23.06 23.29
CA ARG A 335 12.11 24.15 22.67
C ARG A 335 12.23 23.86 21.19
N GLY A 336 11.83 24.82 20.36
CA GLY A 336 11.86 24.71 18.90
C GLY A 336 13.24 24.27 18.39
N ALA A 337 13.25 23.22 17.58
CA ALA A 337 14.45 22.79 16.88
C ALA A 337 14.77 23.80 15.77
N LYS A 338 15.73 24.68 16.05
CA LYS A 338 16.33 25.61 15.08
C LYS A 338 17.37 24.85 14.27
N LEU A 339 17.09 24.57 13.00
CA LEU A 339 18.10 24.10 12.06
C LEU A 339 18.84 25.34 11.52
N GLU A 340 20.03 25.62 12.06
CA GLU A 340 20.93 26.61 11.49
C GLU A 340 21.77 25.92 10.41
N MET A 341 21.47 26.21 9.14
CA MET A 341 22.38 25.92 8.03
C MET A 341 23.39 27.06 7.95
N CYS A 342 24.61 26.82 8.43
CA CYS A 342 25.73 27.71 8.17
C CYS A 342 26.25 27.47 6.75
N GLU A 343 26.12 28.45 5.87
CA GLU A 343 26.89 28.54 4.64
C GLU A 343 28.28 29.09 4.97
N ASP A 344 29.26 28.21 5.16
CA ASP A 344 30.67 28.59 5.19
C ASP A 344 31.17 28.74 3.75
N LEU A 345 31.02 29.94 3.18
CA LEU A 345 31.79 30.37 2.02
C LEU A 345 32.99 31.18 2.53
N GLY A 346 34.16 30.53 2.51
CA GLY A 346 35.41 31.23 2.71
C GLY A 346 35.67 32.23 1.59
N SER A 347 35.80 33.51 1.91
CA SER A 347 36.92 34.35 1.46
C SER A 347 36.84 35.74 2.11
N ASN A 348 38.00 36.19 2.59
CA ASN A 348 38.30 37.56 2.97
C ASN A 348 37.85 38.58 1.91
N HIS A 349 36.91 39.46 2.24
CA HIS A 349 37.06 40.91 2.25
C HIS A 349 35.71 41.58 2.56
N GLY A 350 35.78 42.69 3.32
CA GLY A 350 34.62 43.36 3.91
C GLY A 350 33.54 43.78 2.90
N GLY A 351 32.30 43.40 3.23
CA GLY A 351 31.06 43.78 2.56
C GLY A 351 29.88 43.64 3.53
N PRO A 352 28.73 44.28 3.26
CA PRO A 352 27.71 44.60 4.27
C PRO A 352 27.04 43.35 4.82
N ARG A 353 26.61 43.44 6.09
CA ARG A 353 25.95 42.39 6.88
C ARG A 353 24.96 41.60 6.03
N GLY A 354 25.24 40.32 5.83
CA GLY A 354 24.34 39.38 5.16
C GLY A 354 23.02 39.28 5.91
N ASP A 355 21.93 39.40 5.16
CA ASP A 355 20.58 39.16 5.64
C ASP A 355 20.49 37.72 6.13
N ARG A 356 20.21 37.58 7.43
CA ARG A 356 19.95 36.32 8.09
C ARG A 356 18.64 35.76 7.53
N LEU A 357 18.73 34.70 6.73
CA LEU A 357 17.59 33.96 6.22
C LEU A 357 16.93 33.18 7.38
N GLU A 358 15.99 33.82 8.08
CA GLU A 358 15.10 33.13 9.01
C GLU A 358 13.99 32.44 8.20
N ILE A 359 14.12 31.12 8.05
CA ILE A 359 13.03 30.29 7.52
C ILE A 359 12.03 30.11 8.67
N THR A 360 11.12 31.07 8.82
CA THR A 360 9.92 30.90 9.64
C THR A 360 8.97 30.00 8.87
N LEU A 361 9.01 28.70 9.16
CA LEU A 361 7.93 27.81 8.76
C LEU A 361 6.75 28.13 9.69
N ASP A 362 5.68 28.69 9.14
CA ASP A 362 4.41 28.74 9.85
C ASP A 362 4.11 27.32 10.34
N PRO A 363 3.86 27.12 11.64
CA PRO A 363 3.38 25.83 12.12
C PRO A 363 2.05 25.61 11.43
N LEU A 364 2.06 24.77 10.39
CA LEU A 364 0.86 24.24 9.77
C LEU A 364 -0.03 23.78 10.92
N ALA A 365 -1.14 24.51 11.10
CA ALA A 365 -2.02 24.35 12.23
C ALA A 365 -2.34 22.86 12.36
N SER A 366 -2.08 22.29 13.54
CA SER A 366 -2.42 20.91 13.86
C SER A 366 -3.94 20.80 14.01
N LYS A 367 -4.69 21.00 12.93
CA LYS A 367 -6.02 20.44 12.83
C LYS A 367 -5.81 18.95 12.60
N SER A 368 -6.51 18.15 13.37
CA SER A 368 -6.55 16.69 13.29
C SER A 368 -7.21 16.18 12.01
N ASP A 369 -6.98 16.86 10.89
CA ASP A 369 -7.52 16.51 9.60
C ASP A 369 -6.76 15.27 9.12
N SER A 370 -7.51 14.27 8.67
CA SER A 370 -6.99 13.04 8.08
C SER A 370 -5.85 13.37 7.12
N TYR A 371 -4.68 12.76 7.36
CA TYR A 371 -3.41 13.10 6.70
C TYR A 371 -3.41 12.93 5.17
N PHE A 372 -4.45 12.31 4.61
CA PHE A 372 -4.63 12.11 3.19
C PHE A 372 -6.03 12.54 2.77
N PRO A 373 -6.19 13.61 1.97
CA PRO A 373 -7.45 13.86 1.26
C PRO A 373 -7.62 12.71 0.25
N TRP A 374 -8.55 11.80 0.55
CA TRP A 374 -8.72 10.57 -0.22
C TRP A 374 -9.35 10.79 -1.60
N CYS A 375 -9.97 11.94 -1.85
CA CYS A 375 -10.49 12.32 -3.16
C CYS A 375 -10.39 13.84 -3.38
N HIS A 376 -9.95 14.23 -4.58
CA HIS A 376 -10.12 15.58 -5.11
C HIS A 376 -11.29 15.56 -6.11
N CYS A 377 -12.50 15.67 -5.57
CA CYS A 377 -13.66 16.16 -6.30
C CYS A 377 -13.81 17.67 -6.03
#